data_AF-A0AA41ZGM9-F1
#
_entry.id   AF-A0AA41ZGM9-F1
#
_cell.length_a   1.000
_cell.length_b   1.000
_cell.length_c   1.000
_cell.angle_alpha   90.00
_cell.angle_beta   90.00
_cell.angle_gamma   90.00
#
_symmetry.space_group_name_H-M   'P 1'
#
loop_
_entity.id
_entity.type
_entity.pdbx_description
1 polymer ?
#
loop_
_entity_poly.entity_id
_entity_poly.type
_entity_poly.pdbx_seq_one_letter_code
_entity_poly.pdbx_strand_id
1 'polypeptide(L)'
;MTAARIKYTVRLPADLTRRLAEHARSKRASQTATVEAALESFLSPDGAERLEAALARRLDHIGRQLDRHGWNIELSNETLALFVRHWLTSTMPLPDTALKSAQAKGKERWEGFVEALSRRMELGPRLGREVSHDIQERE
;
A
#
# COMPACT_ATOMS: atom_id res chain seq x y z
N MET A 1 -0.32 -15.40 44.80
CA MET A 1 -1.46 -15.69 45.69
C MET A 1 -2.66 -16.01 44.82
N THR A 2 -3.16 -17.25 44.87
CA THR A 2 -4.30 -17.66 44.04
C THR A 2 -5.53 -16.89 44.49
N ALA A 3 -6.12 -16.07 43.62
CA ALA A 3 -7.30 -15.28 43.92
C ALA A 3 -8.48 -16.19 44.31
N ALA A 4 -9.35 -15.71 45.21
CA ALA A 4 -10.55 -16.43 45.61
C ALA A 4 -11.46 -16.67 44.39
N ARG A 5 -11.92 -17.92 44.20
CA ARG A 5 -12.80 -18.30 43.08
C ARG A 5 -14.23 -18.51 43.56
N ILE A 6 -15.19 -17.94 42.84
CA ILE A 6 -16.64 -18.07 43.11
C ILE A 6 -17.28 -18.89 41.99
N LYS A 7 -18.09 -19.90 42.34
CA LYS A 7 -18.78 -20.76 41.37
C LYS A 7 -20.02 -20.04 40.81
N TYR A 8 -20.04 -19.82 39.50
CA TYR A 8 -21.23 -19.39 38.76
C TYR A 8 -21.81 -20.56 37.96
N THR A 9 -23.14 -20.68 37.91
CA THR A 9 -23.84 -21.67 37.07
C THR A 9 -24.68 -20.94 36.04
N VAL A 10 -24.34 -21.10 34.76
CA VAL A 10 -25.01 -20.42 33.64
C VAL A 10 -25.42 -21.47 32.61
N ARG A 11 -26.60 -21.32 32.02
CA ARG A 11 -27.06 -22.16 30.90
C ARG A 11 -26.64 -21.50 29.59
N LEU A 12 -25.94 -22.24 28.74
CA LEU A 12 -25.54 -21.80 27.41
C LEU A 12 -26.36 -22.55 26.35
N PRO A 13 -26.72 -21.90 25.22
CA PRO A 13 -27.28 -22.59 24.07
C PRO A 13 -26.36 -23.73 23.60
N ALA A 14 -26.94 -24.82 23.09
CA ALA A 14 -26.17 -26.01 22.68
C ALA A 14 -25.07 -25.70 21.64
N ASP A 15 -25.37 -24.84 20.66
CA ASP A 15 -24.38 -24.41 19.66
C ASP A 15 -23.21 -23.63 20.29
N LEU A 16 -23.49 -22.76 21.25
CA LEU A 16 -22.46 -21.97 21.92
C LEU A 16 -21.53 -22.87 22.76
N THR A 17 -22.08 -23.86 23.45
CA THR A 17 -21.30 -24.87 24.17
C THR A 17 -20.37 -25.64 23.24
N ARG A 18 -20.86 -26.03 22.05
CA ARG A 18 -20.05 -26.72 21.03
C ARG A 18 -18.90 -25.82 20.54
N ARG A 19 -19.19 -24.57 20.17
CA ARG A 19 -18.20 -23.59 19.71
C ARG A 19 -17.15 -23.29 20.78
N LEU A 20 -17.54 -23.17 22.05
CA LEU A 20 -16.62 -23.01 23.17
C LEU A 20 -15.67 -24.21 23.30
N ALA A 21 -16.21 -25.43 23.21
CA ALA A 21 -15.41 -26.65 23.29
C ALA A 21 -14.44 -26.79 22.10
N GLU A 22 -14.85 -26.40 20.90
CA GLU A 22 -13.99 -26.36 19.70
C GLU A 22 -12.88 -25.31 19.84
N HIS A 23 -13.22 -24.11 20.31
CA HIS A 23 -12.25 -23.03 20.51
C HIS A 23 -11.22 -23.37 21.59
N ALA A 24 -11.68 -23.90 22.73
CA ALA A 24 -10.80 -24.34 23.81
C ALA A 24 -9.82 -25.43 23.32
N ARG A 25 -10.32 -26.39 22.52
CA ARG A 25 -9.47 -27.43 21.90
C ARG A 25 -8.44 -26.85 20.94
N SER A 26 -8.83 -25.94 20.03
CA SER A 26 -7.90 -25.35 19.06
C SER A 26 -6.79 -24.53 19.73
N LYS A 27 -7.09 -23.91 20.88
CA LYS A 27 -6.14 -23.14 21.70
C LYS A 27 -5.42 -23.98 22.75
N ARG A 28 -5.67 -25.29 22.86
CA ARG A 28 -5.14 -26.19 23.90
C ARG A 28 -5.38 -25.66 25.32
N ALA A 29 -6.53 -25.04 25.55
CA ALA A 29 -6.94 -24.45 26.82
C ALA A 29 -8.18 -25.16 27.39
N SER A 30 -8.45 -24.97 28.69
CA SER A 30 -9.72 -25.43 29.28
C SER A 30 -10.87 -24.51 28.88
N GLN A 31 -12.10 -25.04 28.88
CA GLN A 31 -13.29 -24.22 28.63
C GLN A 31 -13.43 -23.12 29.69
N THR A 32 -13.15 -23.42 30.96
CA THR A 32 -13.13 -22.44 32.05
C THR A 32 -12.13 -21.32 31.78
N ALA A 33 -10.89 -21.64 31.38
CA ALA A 33 -9.88 -20.63 31.07
C ALA A 33 -10.28 -19.77 29.87
N THR A 34 -10.96 -20.37 28.88
CA THR A 34 -11.47 -19.63 27.72
C THR A 34 -12.60 -18.67 28.12
N VAL A 35 -13.49 -19.08 29.02
CA VAL A 35 -14.57 -18.24 29.56
C VAL A 35 -14.00 -17.12 30.43
N GLU A 36 -13.05 -17.41 31.32
CA GLU A 36 -12.36 -16.40 32.14
C GLU A 36 -11.69 -15.35 31.24
N ALA A 37 -10.90 -15.77 30.25
CA ALA A 37 -10.24 -14.85 29.32
C ALA A 37 -11.23 -14.02 28.49
N ALA A 38 -12.34 -14.62 28.05
CA ALA A 38 -13.37 -13.90 27.31
C ALA A 38 -14.07 -12.85 28.19
N LEU A 39 -14.39 -13.19 29.44
CA LEU A 39 -15.00 -12.26 30.39
C LEU A 39 -14.04 -11.14 30.79
N GLU A 40 -12.78 -11.45 31.06
CA GLU A 40 -11.74 -10.45 31.32
C GLU A 40 -11.58 -9.50 30.13
N SER A 41 -11.54 -10.02 28.91
CA SER A 41 -11.45 -9.20 27.69
C SER A 41 -12.70 -8.36 27.48
N PHE A 42 -13.89 -8.89 27.77
CA PHE A 42 -15.18 -8.20 27.56
C PHE A 42 -15.42 -7.10 28.60
N LEU A 43 -15.00 -7.34 29.84
CA LEU A 43 -15.16 -6.41 30.95
C LEU A 43 -13.98 -5.44 31.08
N SER A 44 -12.92 -5.61 30.28
CA SER A 44 -11.79 -4.68 30.26
C SER A 44 -12.22 -3.34 29.64
N PRO A 45 -12.12 -2.22 30.38
CA PRO A 45 -12.46 -0.89 29.86
C PRO A 45 -11.67 -0.52 28.59
N ASP A 46 -10.46 -1.06 28.47
CA ASP A 46 -9.51 -0.68 27.43
C ASP A 46 -9.57 -1.58 26.19
N GLY A 47 -10.36 -2.66 26.20
CA GLY A 47 -10.29 -3.69 25.16
C GLY A 47 -10.62 -3.15 23.75
N ALA A 48 -11.74 -2.44 23.64
CA ALA A 48 -12.17 -1.79 22.41
C ALA A 48 -11.23 -0.61 22.05
N GLU A 49 -10.91 0.24 23.02
CA GLU A 49 -10.05 1.41 22.81
C GLU A 49 -8.64 1.04 22.33
N ARG A 50 -8.05 -0.05 22.84
CA ARG A 50 -6.72 -0.53 22.39
C ARG A 50 -6.75 -1.02 20.95
N LEU A 51 -7.82 -1.72 20.55
CA LEU A 51 -7.98 -2.19 19.17
C LEU A 51 -8.15 -1.01 18.22
N GLU A 52 -9.03 -0.06 18.58
CA GLU A 52 -9.24 1.16 17.81
C GLU A 52 -7.94 1.97 17.68
N ALA A 53 -7.19 2.15 18.77
CA ALA A 53 -5.90 2.84 18.75
C ALA A 53 -4.83 2.10 17.93
N ALA A 54 -4.85 0.77 17.90
CA ALA A 54 -3.95 -0.01 17.05
C ALA A 54 -4.30 0.13 15.56
N LEU A 55 -5.60 0.12 15.23
CA LEU A 55 -6.10 0.33 13.88
C LEU A 55 -5.80 1.75 13.39
N ALA A 56 -6.08 2.77 14.20
CA ALA A 56 -5.77 4.17 13.88
C ALA A 56 -4.28 4.35 13.57
N ARG A 57 -3.38 3.83 14.42
CA ARG A 57 -1.93 3.87 14.18
C ARG A 57 -1.51 3.17 12.88
N ARG A 58 -2.14 2.05 12.55
CA ARG A 58 -1.88 1.33 11.29
C ARG A 58 -2.34 2.13 10.08
N LEU A 59 -3.52 2.75 10.16
CA LEU A 59 -4.03 3.62 9.09
C LEU A 59 -3.16 4.85 8.90
N ASP A 60 -2.73 5.51 9.98
CA ASP A 60 -1.80 6.64 9.91
C ASP A 60 -0.46 6.25 9.27
N HIS A 61 0.04 5.05 9.58
CA HIS A 61 1.26 4.54 8.97
C HIS A 61 1.09 4.33 7.46
N ILE A 62 -0.02 3.72 7.05
CA ILE A 62 -0.36 3.53 5.63
C ILE A 62 -0.49 4.88 4.92
N GLY A 63 -1.18 5.84 5.53
CA GLY A 63 -1.30 7.21 4.98
C GLY A 63 0.06 7.84 4.72
N ARG A 64 0.96 7.81 5.71
CA ARG A 64 2.33 8.33 5.56
C ARG A 64 3.15 7.58 4.49
N GLN A 65 2.92 6.29 4.30
CA GLN A 65 3.56 5.54 3.23
C GLN A 65 3.02 5.97 1.86
N LEU A 66 1.70 6.14 1.72
CA LEU A 66 1.07 6.62 0.49
C LEU A 66 1.55 8.02 0.12
N ASP A 67 1.64 8.95 1.08
CA ASP A 67 2.15 10.30 0.83
C ASP A 67 3.59 10.26 0.31
N ARG A 68 4.45 9.44 0.93
CA ARG A 68 5.84 9.25 0.47
C ARG A 68 5.90 8.64 -0.92
N HIS A 69 5.04 7.68 -1.23
CA HIS A 69 4.94 7.11 -2.57
C HIS A 69 4.47 8.13 -3.60
N GLY A 70 3.47 8.95 -3.27
CA GLY A 70 3.00 10.05 -4.10
C GLY A 70 4.14 11.01 -4.44
N TRP A 71 4.89 11.45 -3.43
CA TRP A 71 6.05 12.32 -3.62
C TRP A 71 7.14 11.69 -4.50
N ASN A 72 7.45 10.39 -4.31
CA ASN A 72 8.43 9.68 -5.14
C ASN A 72 7.96 9.58 -6.61
N ILE A 73 6.67 9.40 -6.84
CA ILE A 73 6.08 9.37 -8.19
C ILE A 73 6.20 10.75 -8.84
N GLU A 74 5.85 11.82 -8.11
CA GLU A 74 6.01 13.20 -8.59
C GLU A 74 7.46 13.51 -8.94
N LEU A 75 8.40 13.18 -8.05
CA LEU A 75 9.82 13.37 -8.29
C LEU A 75 10.30 12.59 -9.53
N SER A 76 9.84 11.34 -9.70
CA SER A 76 10.20 10.51 -10.84
C SER A 76 9.67 11.10 -12.15
N ASN A 77 8.44 11.60 -12.14
CA ASN A 77 7.82 12.26 -13.28
C ASN A 77 8.57 13.55 -13.64
N GLU A 78 8.92 14.38 -12.66
CA GLU A 78 9.68 15.62 -12.87
C GLU A 78 11.09 15.31 -13.39
N THR A 79 11.75 14.29 -12.84
CA THR A 79 13.07 13.86 -13.30
C THR A 79 13.01 13.39 -14.76
N LEU A 80 12.02 12.58 -15.12
CA LEU A 80 11.83 12.10 -16.49
C LEU A 80 11.52 13.27 -17.44
N ALA A 81 10.66 14.19 -17.03
CA ALA A 81 10.34 15.40 -17.80
C ALA A 81 11.60 16.23 -18.07
N LEU A 82 12.39 16.51 -17.03
CA LEU A 82 13.66 17.24 -17.15
C LEU A 82 14.67 16.50 -18.02
N PHE A 83 14.79 15.18 -17.88
CA PHE A 83 15.66 14.36 -18.71
C PHE A 83 15.28 14.41 -20.19
N VAL A 84 14.01 14.17 -20.51
CA VAL A 84 13.50 14.22 -21.89
C VAL A 84 13.70 15.62 -22.47
N ARG A 85 13.37 16.67 -21.71
CA ARG A 85 13.59 18.06 -22.13
C ARG A 85 15.07 18.32 -22.41
N HIS A 86 15.95 17.97 -21.48
CA HIS A 86 17.39 18.16 -21.64
C HIS A 86 17.92 17.39 -22.86
N TRP A 87 17.53 16.13 -23.04
CA TRP A 87 17.95 15.31 -24.17
C TRP A 87 17.52 15.93 -25.52
N LEU A 88 16.29 16.45 -25.58
CA LEU A 88 15.76 17.11 -26.78
C LEU A 88 16.40 18.47 -27.06
N THR A 89 16.95 19.15 -26.05
CA THR A 89 17.59 20.47 -26.19
C THR A 89 19.11 20.45 -26.25
N SER A 90 19.76 19.39 -25.77
CA SER A 90 21.21 19.33 -25.54
C SER A 90 21.91 18.28 -26.40
N THR A 91 21.35 17.95 -27.57
CA THR A 91 22.05 17.11 -28.56
C THR A 91 23.06 17.97 -29.35
N MET A 92 24.29 18.01 -28.82
CA MET A 92 25.55 18.63 -29.33
C MET A 92 25.70 20.17 -29.21
N PRO A 93 26.92 20.67 -28.90
CA PRO A 93 27.22 22.10 -28.96
C PRO A 93 27.27 22.53 -30.43
N LEU A 94 26.18 23.09 -30.94
CA LEU A 94 26.21 23.78 -32.23
C LEU A 94 26.74 25.21 -32.05
N PRO A 95 27.47 25.76 -33.05
CA PRO A 95 27.90 27.16 -33.03
C PRO A 95 26.71 28.11 -32.80
N ASP A 96 26.93 29.23 -32.12
CA ASP A 96 25.91 30.13 -31.54
C ASP A 96 24.78 30.55 -32.51
N THR A 97 25.04 30.53 -33.82
CA THR A 97 24.05 30.83 -34.86
C THR A 97 22.94 29.78 -35.01
N ALA A 98 23.15 28.54 -34.54
CA ALA A 98 22.19 27.45 -34.63
C ALA A 98 21.50 27.11 -33.29
N LEU A 99 21.92 27.73 -32.18
CA LEU A 99 21.38 27.46 -30.84
C LEU A 99 19.88 27.77 -30.73
N LYS A 100 19.43 28.91 -31.29
CA LYS A 100 18.00 29.28 -31.30
C LYS A 100 17.14 28.29 -32.10
N SER A 101 17.66 27.80 -33.23
CA SER A 101 16.96 26.81 -34.06
C SER A 101 16.89 25.44 -33.36
N ALA A 102 17.97 25.04 -32.68
CA ALA A 102 18.02 23.81 -31.89
C ALA A 102 17.04 23.85 -30.70
N GLN A 103 16.97 24.98 -29.99
CA GLN A 103 16.00 25.18 -28.90
C GLN A 103 14.54 25.12 -29.40
N ALA A 104 14.23 25.75 -30.54
CA ALA A 104 12.90 25.71 -31.13
C ALA A 104 12.48 24.28 -31.51
N LYS A 105 13.37 23.52 -32.15
CA LYS A 105 13.13 22.10 -32.47
C LYS A 105 13.00 21.22 -31.22
N GLY A 106 13.77 21.51 -30.16
CA GLY A 106 13.65 20.82 -28.89
C GLY A 106 12.28 21.02 -28.25
N LYS A 107 11.73 22.24 -28.32
CA LYS A 107 10.37 22.55 -27.83
C LYS A 107 9.29 21.82 -28.64
N GLU A 108 9.37 21.82 -29.97
CA GLU A 108 8.43 21.11 -30.84
C GLU A 108 8.41 19.59 -30.54
N ARG A 109 9.60 18.98 -30.35
CA ARG A 109 9.71 17.56 -29.98
C ARG A 109 9.14 17.27 -28.59
N TRP A 110 9.27 18.19 -27.64
CA TRP A 110 8.69 18.04 -26.30
C TRP A 110 7.17 18.02 -26.36
N GLU A 111 6.56 18.95 -27.09
CA GLU A 111 5.10 19.02 -27.27
C GLU A 111 4.58 17.73 -27.92
N GLY A 112 5.25 17.24 -28.98
CA GLY A 112 4.91 15.96 -29.60
C GLY A 112 5.07 14.74 -28.68
N PHE A 113 6.08 14.74 -27.81
CA PHE A 113 6.26 13.68 -26.80
C PHE A 113 5.13 13.68 -25.77
N VAL A 114 4.77 14.85 -25.22
CA VAL A 114 3.67 14.98 -24.25
C VAL A 114 2.37 14.48 -24.85
N GLU A 115 2.07 14.86 -26.09
CA GLU A 115 0.87 14.44 -26.80
C GLU A 115 0.85 12.91 -27.06
N ALA A 116 1.99 12.34 -27.48
CA ALA A 116 2.13 10.89 -27.67
C ALA A 116 1.99 10.12 -26.35
N LEU A 117 2.56 10.64 -25.26
CA LEU A 117 2.43 10.06 -23.91
C LEU A 117 0.98 10.12 -23.43
N SER A 118 0.30 11.26 -23.59
CA SER A 118 -1.11 11.43 -23.22
C SER A 118 -1.99 10.42 -23.95
N ARG A 119 -1.86 10.33 -25.28
CA ARG A 119 -2.58 9.33 -26.09
C ARG A 119 -2.31 7.91 -25.61
N ARG A 120 -1.06 7.59 -25.29
CA ARG A 120 -0.68 6.26 -24.80
C ARG A 120 -1.23 5.96 -23.41
N MET A 121 -1.36 6.95 -22.53
CA MET A 121 -1.95 6.77 -21.20
C MET A 121 -3.46 6.54 -21.26
N GLU A 122 -4.16 7.15 -22.23
CA GLU A 122 -5.61 7.01 -22.41
C GLU A 122 -6.00 5.71 -23.13
N LEU A 123 -5.26 5.35 -24.20
CA LEU A 123 -5.70 4.32 -25.15
C LEU A 123 -4.64 3.24 -25.42
N GLY A 124 -3.42 3.42 -24.94
CA GLY A 124 -2.28 2.55 -25.29
C GLY A 124 -1.99 1.44 -24.25
N PRO A 125 -1.28 0.38 -24.67
CA PRO A 125 -0.74 -0.60 -23.75
C PRO A 125 0.24 0.04 -22.75
N ARG A 126 0.14 -0.39 -21.49
CA ARG A 126 1.03 0.07 -20.41
C ARG A 126 2.44 -0.47 -20.67
N LEU A 127 3.44 0.38 -20.54
CA LEU A 127 4.86 0.05 -20.76
C LEU A 127 5.30 -1.23 -20.04
N GLY A 128 4.85 -1.45 -18.80
CA GLY A 128 5.19 -2.65 -18.03
C GLY A 128 4.72 -3.97 -18.69
N ARG A 129 3.63 -3.95 -19.47
CA ARG A 129 3.11 -5.13 -20.18
C ARG A 129 3.92 -5.46 -21.43
N GLU A 130 4.51 -4.45 -22.06
CA GLU A 130 5.41 -4.62 -23.20
C GLU A 130 6.77 -5.17 -22.76
N VAL A 131 7.31 -4.65 -21.64
CA VAL A 131 8.62 -5.09 -21.13
C VAL A 131 8.55 -6.47 -20.47
N SER A 132 7.40 -6.89 -19.92
CA SER A 132 7.23 -8.23 -19.35
C SER A 132 7.26 -9.37 -20.38
N HIS A 133 6.99 -9.10 -21.66
CA HIS A 133 7.00 -10.13 -22.70
C HIS A 133 8.42 -10.67 -23.01
N ASP A 134 9.47 -9.87 -22.76
CA ASP A 134 10.86 -10.26 -23.07
C ASP A 134 11.52 -11.18 -22.02
N ILE A 135 10.86 -11.44 -20.87
CA ILE A 135 11.42 -12.31 -19.82
C ILE A 135 11.03 -13.80 -20.02
N GLN A 136 10.05 -14.11 -20.88
CA GLN A 136 9.60 -15.50 -21.10
C GLN A 136 10.33 -16.26 -22.23
N GLU A 137 11.27 -15.65 -22.97
CA GLU A 137 11.97 -16.31 -24.10
C GLU A 137 13.40 -16.78 -23.78
N ARG A 138 13.74 -17.01 -22.50
CA ARG A 138 15.02 -17.64 -22.14
C ARG A 138 14.81 -18.79 -21.15
N GLU A 139 14.36 -19.92 -21.66
CA GLU A 139 14.65 -21.26 -21.11
C GLU A 139 15.44 -22.07 -22.13
#